data_AF-A0A6N6KLK0-F1
#
_entry.id   AF-A0A6N6KLK0-F1
#
_cell.length_a   1.000
_cell.length_b   1.000
_cell.length_c   1.000
_cell.angle_alpha   90.00
_cell.angle_beta   90.00
_cell.angle_gamma   90.00
#
_symmetry.space_group_name_H-M   'P 1'
#
loop_
_entity.id
_entity.type
_entity.pdbx_description
1 polymer ?
#
loop_
_entity_poly.entity_id
_entity_poly.type
_entity_poly.pdbx_seq_one_letter_code
_entity_poly.pdbx_strand_id
1 'polypeptide(L)'
;MNLKRSFVLLFLMFSIAYLSIAQDVDQYCATTDGKVEWLKKYQSNPAAFEKTDEILFVPLTIHVVGTDEGTGFFGLERILKAFCVLNQDFEEANIRFFIEGDIRYIYSSEYATHNFGGGWQMMQEHNVSNTINCYIVEDPAGACGYAYYSAGIALKKTCIGPGDHTWAHDVGHYLSLPHTFYGWEGETPDVNTPAPNWISGTP
;
A
#
# COMPACT_ATOMS: atom_id res chain seq x y z
N MET A 1 -48.48 10.32 30.37
CA MET A 1 -47.11 10.45 29.84
C MET A 1 -47.22 11.25 28.54
N ASN A 2 -46.71 12.49 28.52
CA ASN A 2 -47.08 13.50 27.52
C ASN A 2 -46.65 13.10 26.10
N LEU A 3 -47.59 13.11 25.16
CA LEU A 3 -47.41 12.76 23.74
C LEU A 3 -46.21 13.49 23.08
N LYS A 4 -45.88 14.69 23.56
CA LYS A 4 -44.70 15.47 23.13
C LYS A 4 -43.35 14.84 23.51
N ARG A 5 -43.25 14.08 24.62
CA ARG A 5 -42.03 13.38 25.03
C ARG A 5 -41.79 12.11 24.21
N SER A 6 -42.85 11.43 23.75
CA SER A 6 -42.73 10.25 22.88
C SER A 6 -42.21 10.59 21.48
N PHE A 7 -42.56 11.76 20.92
CA PHE A 7 -42.03 12.19 19.62
C PHE A 7 -40.55 12.53 19.64
N VAL A 8 -40.04 13.12 20.74
CA VAL A 8 -38.62 13.45 20.89
C VAL A 8 -37.76 12.19 21.01
N LEU A 9 -38.24 11.18 21.74
CA LEU A 9 -37.55 9.88 21.87
C LEU A 9 -37.51 9.09 20.55
N LEU A 10 -38.58 9.16 19.74
CA LEU A 10 -38.57 8.55 18.40
C LEU A 10 -37.61 9.27 17.44
N PHE A 11 -37.52 10.61 17.50
CA PHE A 11 -36.62 11.38 16.63
C PHE A 11 -35.14 11.15 16.97
N LEU A 12 -34.81 10.94 18.26
CA LEU A 12 -33.47 10.59 18.73
C LEU A 12 -33.06 9.15 18.38
N MET A 13 -33.99 8.19 18.37
CA MET A 13 -33.67 6.83 17.89
C MET A 13 -33.51 6.75 16.37
N PHE A 14 -34.23 7.59 15.61
CA PHE A 14 -34.11 7.61 14.15
C PHE A 14 -32.80 8.26 13.68
N SER A 15 -32.22 9.17 14.45
CA SER A 15 -30.95 9.83 14.10
C SER A 15 -29.69 9.01 14.43
N ILE A 16 -29.79 8.00 15.31
CA ILE A 16 -28.67 7.08 15.61
C ILE A 16 -28.51 6.01 14.51
N ALA A 17 -29.57 5.73 13.73
CA ALA A 17 -29.52 4.76 12.64
C ALA A 17 -28.81 5.26 11.35
N TYR A 18 -28.53 6.57 11.24
CA TYR A 18 -27.86 7.15 10.06
C TYR A 18 -26.35 7.32 10.21
N LEU A 19 -25.75 6.90 11.33
CA LEU A 19 -24.30 6.99 11.55
C LEU A 19 -23.57 5.65 11.32
N SER A 20 -24.26 4.65 10.77
CA SER A 20 -23.65 3.38 10.38
C SER A 20 -23.04 3.48 8.98
N ILE A 21 -21.87 4.12 8.95
CA ILE A 21 -20.65 3.81 8.17
C ILE A 21 -20.88 3.42 6.70
N ALA A 22 -20.59 4.38 5.81
CA ALA A 22 -19.97 4.04 4.53
C ALA A 22 -18.64 3.34 4.83
N GLN A 23 -18.57 2.03 4.66
CA GLN A 23 -17.28 1.37 4.52
C GLN A 23 -16.82 1.76 3.12
N ASP A 24 -15.77 2.57 3.04
CA ASP A 24 -15.09 2.83 1.78
C ASP A 24 -14.48 1.50 1.33
N VAL A 25 -15.23 0.76 0.51
CA VAL A 25 -14.79 -0.49 -0.09
C VAL A 25 -13.86 -0.09 -1.23
N ASP A 26 -12.64 0.30 -0.89
CA ASP A 26 -11.59 0.50 -1.90
C ASP A 26 -10.20 0.26 -1.29
N GLN A 27 -10.07 -0.84 -0.53
CA GLN A 27 -8.76 -1.39 -0.21
C GLN A 27 -8.20 -2.17 -1.41
N TYR A 28 -7.82 -1.46 -2.47
CA TYR A 28 -7.22 -2.06 -3.66
C TYR A 28 -5.78 -1.59 -3.89
N CYS A 29 -5.01 -2.44 -4.56
CA CYS A 29 -3.66 -2.15 -5.05
C CYS A 29 -3.74 -1.62 -6.47
N ALA A 30 -3.05 -0.52 -6.75
CA ALA A 30 -2.99 0.10 -8.08
C ALA A 30 -1.70 -0.22 -8.86
N THR A 31 -0.88 -1.16 -8.37
CA THR A 31 0.27 -1.65 -9.14
C THR A 31 -0.20 -2.32 -10.43
N THR A 32 0.36 -1.91 -11.56
CA THR A 32 0.01 -2.50 -12.87
C THR A 32 0.46 -3.96 -12.94
N ASP A 33 -0.41 -4.81 -13.48
CA ASP A 33 -0.10 -6.21 -13.69
C ASP A 33 1.00 -6.47 -14.71
N GLY A 34 1.62 -7.63 -14.55
CA GLY A 34 2.60 -8.17 -15.47
C GLY A 34 3.91 -8.53 -14.80
N LYS A 35 4.75 -9.23 -15.57
CA LYS A 35 6.10 -9.60 -15.12
C LYS A 35 7.11 -8.65 -15.72
N VAL A 36 7.94 -8.06 -14.86
CA VAL A 36 9.12 -7.31 -15.29
C VAL A 36 10.13 -8.24 -15.96
N GLU A 37 10.99 -7.67 -16.79
CA GLU A 37 11.94 -8.46 -17.61
C GLU A 37 12.90 -9.30 -16.75
N TRP A 38 13.33 -8.76 -15.60
CA TRP A 38 14.10 -9.49 -14.61
C TRP A 38 13.43 -10.80 -14.22
N LEU A 39 12.15 -10.78 -13.85
CA LEU A 39 11.45 -11.95 -13.36
C LEU A 39 11.27 -12.98 -14.49
N LYS A 40 10.99 -12.54 -15.72
CA LYS A 40 10.92 -13.43 -16.89
C LYS A 40 12.25 -14.14 -17.12
N LYS A 41 13.37 -13.42 -16.99
CA LYS A 41 14.72 -13.98 -17.13
C LYS A 41 15.06 -14.96 -16.01
N TYR A 42 14.71 -14.63 -14.76
CA TYR A 42 14.87 -15.56 -13.63
C TYR A 42 14.08 -16.85 -13.87
N GLN A 43 12.81 -16.75 -14.25
CA GLN A 43 11.93 -17.91 -14.45
C GLN A 43 12.34 -18.79 -15.63
N SER A 44 12.97 -18.24 -16.68
CA SER A 44 13.43 -19.03 -17.82
C SER A 44 14.69 -19.86 -17.54
N ASN A 45 15.52 -19.44 -16.57
CA ASN A 45 16.70 -20.19 -16.15
C ASN A 45 17.06 -19.92 -14.67
N PRO A 46 16.30 -20.46 -13.70
CA PRO A 46 16.54 -20.18 -12.28
C PRO A 46 17.90 -20.66 -11.78
N ALA A 47 18.48 -21.69 -12.42
CA ALA A 47 19.78 -22.24 -12.06
C ALA A 47 20.95 -21.31 -12.39
N ALA A 48 20.74 -20.29 -13.24
CA ALA A 48 21.74 -19.28 -13.54
C ALA A 48 21.82 -18.15 -12.50
N PHE A 49 20.97 -18.18 -11.48
CA PHE A 49 20.93 -17.17 -10.42
C PHE A 49 21.28 -17.82 -9.09
N GLU A 50 22.17 -17.17 -8.35
CA GLU A 50 22.54 -17.61 -7.01
C GLU A 50 21.35 -17.46 -6.07
N LYS A 51 21.19 -18.45 -5.19
CA LYS A 51 20.23 -18.45 -4.10
C LYS A 51 21.01 -18.50 -2.80
N THR A 52 20.45 -17.91 -1.77
CA THR A 52 21.03 -17.93 -0.44
C THR A 52 19.92 -18.22 0.57
N ASP A 53 20.29 -18.94 1.63
CA ASP A 53 19.47 -19.10 2.83
C ASP A 53 19.88 -18.08 3.91
N GLU A 54 20.82 -17.18 3.61
CA GLU A 54 21.22 -16.09 4.49
C GLU A 54 20.16 -14.99 4.53
N ILE A 55 20.13 -14.26 5.66
CA ILE A 55 19.27 -13.10 5.82
C ILE A 55 19.81 -11.95 4.96
N LEU A 56 18.98 -11.48 4.03
CA LEU A 56 19.25 -10.30 3.22
C LEU A 56 18.83 -9.04 3.99
N PHE A 57 19.77 -8.14 4.23
CA PHE A 57 19.50 -6.84 4.85
C PHE A 57 19.27 -5.79 3.78
N VAL A 58 18.06 -5.23 3.73
CA VAL A 58 17.64 -4.34 2.64
C VAL A 58 17.32 -2.94 3.19
N PRO A 59 17.98 -1.87 2.70
CA PRO A 59 17.71 -0.51 3.13
C PRO A 59 16.38 0.02 2.57
N LEU A 60 15.59 0.64 3.45
CA LEU A 60 14.37 1.39 3.12
C LEU A 60 14.55 2.85 3.54
N THR A 61 14.23 3.79 2.64
CA THR A 61 14.02 5.20 3.01
C THR A 61 12.53 5.49 3.06
N ILE A 62 12.09 6.06 4.18
CA ILE A 62 10.70 6.42 4.43
C ILE A 62 10.53 7.93 4.25
N HIS A 63 9.62 8.31 3.37
CA HIS A 63 9.16 9.67 3.15
C HIS A 63 7.73 9.79 3.67
N VAL A 64 7.47 10.79 4.51
CA VAL A 64 6.15 11.09 5.06
C VAL A 64 5.68 12.40 4.45
N VAL A 65 4.58 12.34 3.73
CA VAL A 65 4.07 13.48 2.97
C VAL A 65 2.88 14.11 3.70
N GLY A 66 3.00 15.42 3.94
CA GLY A 66 2.00 16.26 4.57
C GLY A 66 1.62 17.42 3.65
N THR A 67 0.69 18.26 4.13
CA THR A 67 0.27 19.44 3.38
C THR A 67 1.35 20.51 3.37
N ASP A 68 1.19 21.51 2.50
CA ASP A 68 2.10 22.66 2.41
C ASP A 68 2.18 23.44 3.74
N GLU A 69 1.12 23.42 4.54
CA GLU A 69 1.04 24.04 5.86
C GLU A 69 1.72 23.22 6.97
N GLY A 70 2.32 22.08 6.63
CA GLY A 70 3.02 21.21 7.58
C GLY A 70 2.08 20.39 8.47
N THR A 71 0.88 20.07 7.96
CA THR A 71 -0.10 19.24 8.68
C THR A 71 -0.30 17.89 7.99
N GLY A 72 -1.02 16.98 8.63
CA GLY A 72 -1.38 15.69 8.04
C GLY A 72 -0.25 14.66 7.96
N PHE A 73 0.94 14.90 8.54
CA PHE A 73 1.99 13.89 8.59
C PHE A 73 1.57 12.64 9.37
N PHE A 74 1.95 11.47 8.87
CA PHE A 74 1.72 10.21 9.57
C PHE A 74 2.61 10.13 10.83
N GLY A 75 2.03 9.70 11.94
CA GLY A 75 2.72 9.69 13.23
C GLY A 75 3.85 8.66 13.29
N LEU A 76 5.01 9.06 13.82
CA LEU A 76 6.20 8.20 13.91
C LEU A 76 5.95 6.87 14.61
N GLU A 77 5.19 6.86 15.71
CA GLU A 77 4.85 5.60 16.41
C GLU A 77 4.11 4.62 15.49
N ARG A 78 3.20 5.14 14.64
CA ARG A 78 2.45 4.32 13.68
C ARG A 78 3.37 3.82 12.57
N ILE A 79 4.29 4.65 12.07
CA ILE A 79 5.31 4.25 11.10
C ILE A 79 6.12 3.07 11.63
N LEU A 80 6.65 3.19 12.86
CA LEU A 80 7.49 2.15 13.45
C LEU A 80 6.72 0.85 13.69
N LYS A 81 5.44 0.94 14.08
CA LYS A 81 4.57 -0.25 14.20
C LYS A 81 4.34 -0.92 12.85
N ALA A 82 4.01 -0.16 11.81
CA ALA A 82 3.83 -0.69 10.46
C ALA A 82 5.14 -1.30 9.90
N PHE A 83 6.28 -0.68 10.22
CA PHE A 83 7.60 -1.19 9.86
C PHE A 83 7.93 -2.53 10.54
N CYS A 84 7.49 -2.74 11.79
CA CYS A 84 7.59 -4.03 12.46
C CYS A 84 6.75 -5.10 11.73
N VAL A 85 5.52 -4.76 11.33
CA VAL A 85 4.64 -5.67 10.57
C VAL A 85 5.31 -6.06 9.24
N LEU A 86 5.85 -5.09 8.50
CA LEU A 86 6.61 -5.35 7.28
C LEU A 86 7.75 -6.37 7.49
N ASN A 87 8.54 -6.22 8.55
CA ASN A 87 9.63 -7.16 8.84
C ASN A 87 9.12 -8.54 9.26
N GLN A 88 8.00 -8.61 9.98
CA GLN A 88 7.36 -9.88 10.33
C GLN A 88 6.86 -10.61 9.09
N ASP A 89 6.22 -9.89 8.15
CA ASP A 89 5.67 -10.46 6.92
C ASP A 89 6.74 -11.04 5.99
N PHE A 90 7.99 -10.55 6.09
CA PHE A 90 9.13 -11.00 5.28
C PHE A 90 10.10 -11.94 6.01
N GLU A 91 9.81 -12.33 7.25
CA GLU A 91 10.68 -13.20 8.06
C GLU A 91 10.93 -14.55 7.37
N GLU A 92 9.88 -15.19 6.83
CA GLU A 92 9.98 -16.46 6.12
C GLU A 92 10.73 -16.36 4.78
N ALA A 93 10.82 -15.15 4.22
CA ALA A 93 11.59 -14.88 3.01
C ALA A 93 13.08 -14.62 3.28
N ASN A 94 13.53 -14.69 4.54
CA ASN A 94 14.88 -14.31 4.97
C ASN A 94 15.26 -12.88 4.53
N ILE A 95 14.30 -11.95 4.50
CA ILE A 95 14.55 -10.54 4.22
C ILE A 95 14.29 -9.74 5.49
N ARG A 96 15.28 -8.94 5.89
CA ARG A 96 15.15 -8.00 7.00
C ARG A 96 15.39 -6.59 6.47
N PHE A 97 14.40 -5.73 6.66
CA PHE A 97 14.54 -4.34 6.30
C PHE A 97 15.12 -3.53 7.46
N PHE A 98 15.84 -2.46 7.11
CA PHE A 98 16.25 -1.44 8.06
C PHE A 98 15.98 -0.04 7.49
N ILE A 99 15.73 0.91 8.37
CA ILE A 99 15.50 2.31 7.97
C ILE A 99 16.86 2.94 7.69
N GLU A 100 17.09 3.33 6.44
CA GLU A 100 18.28 4.05 6.01
C GLU A 100 18.14 5.54 6.30
N GLY A 101 18.95 6.04 7.23
CA GLY A 101 18.95 7.44 7.66
C GLY A 101 17.72 7.82 8.49
N ASP A 102 17.39 9.12 8.47
CA ASP A 102 16.22 9.67 9.16
C ASP A 102 14.96 9.58 8.30
N ILE A 103 13.80 9.57 8.96
CA ILE A 103 12.50 9.74 8.30
C ILE A 103 12.47 11.11 7.61
N ARG A 104 12.14 11.13 6.32
CA ARG A 104 12.11 12.33 5.49
C ARG A 104 10.70 12.89 5.46
N TYR A 105 10.55 14.20 5.62
CA TYR A 105 9.25 14.87 5.58
C TYR A 105 9.14 15.75 4.34
N ILE A 106 8.06 15.58 3.58
CA ILE A 106 7.78 16.33 2.36
C ILE A 106 6.52 17.16 2.58
N TYR A 107 6.63 18.47 2.36
CA TYR A 107 5.56 19.45 2.53
C TYR A 107 5.02 19.77 1.14
N SER A 108 3.97 19.05 0.72
CA SER A 108 3.38 19.21 -0.61
C SER A 108 1.97 18.66 -0.59
N SER A 109 0.96 19.53 -0.62
CA SER A 109 -0.44 19.09 -0.72
C SER A 109 -0.68 18.33 -2.04
N GLU A 110 0.03 18.73 -3.09
CA GLU A 110 0.03 18.04 -4.39
C GLU A 110 0.54 16.60 -4.29
N TYR A 111 1.59 16.34 -3.52
CA TYR A 111 2.12 14.99 -3.33
C TYR A 111 1.36 14.20 -2.27
N ALA A 112 0.74 14.87 -1.29
CA ALA A 112 -0.08 14.20 -0.30
C ALA A 112 -1.29 13.51 -0.94
N THR A 113 -1.92 14.15 -1.93
CA THR A 113 -3.04 13.60 -2.69
C THR A 113 -2.75 13.78 -4.19
N HIS A 114 -2.44 12.68 -4.87
CA HIS A 114 -1.93 12.73 -6.23
C HIS A 114 -2.58 11.68 -7.14
N ASN A 115 -2.42 11.85 -8.45
CA ASN A 115 -2.58 10.78 -9.43
C ASN A 115 -1.21 10.14 -9.74
N PHE A 116 -1.17 9.10 -10.59
CA PHE A 116 0.07 8.42 -10.96
C PHE A 116 1.17 9.35 -11.51
N GLY A 117 0.80 10.41 -12.23
CA GLY A 117 1.76 11.39 -12.75
C GLY A 117 2.44 12.19 -11.64
N GLY A 118 1.65 12.71 -10.68
CA GLY A 118 2.19 13.39 -9.50
C GLY A 118 3.02 12.45 -8.61
N GLY A 119 2.57 11.21 -8.46
CA GLY A 119 3.33 10.16 -7.78
C GLY A 119 4.68 9.87 -8.42
N TRP A 120 4.74 9.77 -9.74
CA TRP A 120 5.98 9.61 -10.50
C TRP A 120 6.92 10.80 -10.30
N GLN A 121 6.40 12.03 -10.38
CA GLN A 121 7.19 13.23 -10.16
C GLN A 121 7.79 13.28 -8.75
N MET A 122 6.97 13.00 -7.73
CA MET A 122 7.41 12.89 -6.33
C MET A 122 8.58 11.91 -6.20
N MET A 123 8.50 10.72 -6.80
CA MET A 123 9.58 9.73 -6.74
C MET A 123 10.85 10.20 -7.45
N GLN A 124 10.71 10.84 -8.62
CA GLN A 124 11.85 11.38 -9.37
C GLN A 124 12.60 12.47 -8.61
N GLU A 125 11.88 13.30 -7.84
CA GLU A 125 12.46 14.42 -7.09
C GLU A 125 13.09 14.00 -5.76
N HIS A 126 12.51 13.00 -5.09
CA HIS A 126 12.83 12.71 -3.70
C HIS A 126 13.52 11.37 -3.44
N ASN A 127 13.63 10.50 -4.45
CA ASN A 127 14.25 9.19 -4.26
C ASN A 127 15.69 9.28 -3.75
N VAL A 128 15.97 8.47 -2.73
CA VAL A 128 17.31 8.22 -2.21
C VAL A 128 17.87 6.97 -2.89
N SER A 129 19.00 7.13 -3.58
CA SER A 129 19.66 6.05 -4.31
C SER A 129 20.07 4.89 -3.39
N ASN A 130 20.09 3.66 -3.94
CA ASN A 130 20.46 2.43 -3.24
C ASN A 130 19.57 2.08 -2.03
N THR A 131 18.33 2.58 -2.02
CA THR A 131 17.30 2.22 -1.03
C THR A 131 16.00 1.94 -1.74
N ILE A 132 15.13 1.15 -1.11
CA ILE A 132 13.73 1.10 -1.51
C ILE A 132 13.06 2.37 -0.95
N ASN A 133 12.47 3.20 -1.81
CA ASN A 133 11.84 4.45 -1.39
C ASN A 133 10.34 4.22 -1.15
N CYS A 134 9.87 4.49 0.07
CA CYS A 134 8.47 4.36 0.46
C CYS A 134 7.89 5.71 0.87
N TYR A 135 6.78 6.08 0.25
CA TYR A 135 6.09 7.35 0.45
C TYR A 135 4.75 7.12 1.14
N ILE A 136 4.61 7.63 2.35
CA ILE A 136 3.36 7.57 3.11
C ILE A 136 2.58 8.85 2.84
N VAL A 137 1.46 8.71 2.12
CA VAL A 137 0.68 9.83 1.55
C VAL A 137 -0.79 9.75 1.97
N GLU A 138 -1.54 10.84 1.78
CA GLU A 138 -2.96 10.89 2.11
C GLU A 138 -3.80 10.04 1.16
N ASP A 139 -3.60 10.20 -0.15
CA ASP A 139 -4.36 9.48 -1.16
C ASP A 139 -3.50 9.22 -2.42
N PRO A 140 -2.97 8.00 -2.58
CA PRO A 140 -2.16 7.61 -3.74
C PRO A 140 -3.06 7.15 -4.89
N ALA A 141 -3.50 8.09 -5.73
CA ALA A 141 -4.35 7.83 -6.90
C ALA A 141 -5.66 7.08 -6.58
N GLY A 142 -6.22 7.29 -5.38
CA GLY A 142 -7.43 6.62 -4.91
C GLY A 142 -7.20 5.21 -4.34
N ALA A 143 -5.99 4.66 -4.40
CA ALA A 143 -5.68 3.29 -3.98
C ALA A 143 -5.19 3.20 -2.54
N CYS A 144 -5.08 1.99 -2.00
CA CYS A 144 -4.32 1.77 -0.76
C CYS A 144 -2.81 1.88 -0.96
N GLY A 145 -2.33 1.58 -2.17
CA GLY A 145 -0.95 1.75 -2.54
C GLY A 145 -0.64 1.29 -3.96
N TYR A 146 0.57 1.60 -4.41
CA TYR A 146 1.13 1.12 -5.67
C TYR A 146 2.65 1.12 -5.60
N ALA A 147 3.27 0.27 -6.41
CA ALA A 147 4.72 0.20 -6.58
C ALA A 147 5.14 0.36 -8.04
N TYR A 148 6.26 1.03 -8.23
CA TYR A 148 7.03 1.01 -9.47
C TYR A 148 8.33 0.26 -9.20
N TYR A 149 8.52 -0.89 -9.86
CA TYR A 149 9.64 -1.84 -9.67
C TYR A 149 11.04 -1.20 -9.56
N SER A 150 11.27 -0.04 -10.17
CA SER A 150 12.57 0.65 -10.15
C SER A 150 12.52 2.11 -9.72
N ALA A 151 11.38 2.58 -9.19
CA ALA A 151 11.26 3.96 -8.71
C ALA A 151 10.93 3.99 -7.21
N GLY A 152 9.75 3.55 -6.80
CA GLY A 152 9.36 3.62 -5.41
C GLY A 152 7.97 3.06 -5.16
N ILE A 153 7.52 3.22 -3.92
CA ILE A 153 6.24 2.71 -3.42
C ILE A 153 5.48 3.87 -2.79
N ALA A 154 4.19 4.04 -3.12
CA ALA A 154 3.30 4.97 -2.44
C ALA A 154 2.25 4.21 -1.63
N LEU A 155 2.02 4.64 -0.39
CA LEU A 155 1.18 3.97 0.60
C LEU A 155 0.18 4.97 1.19
N LYS A 156 -1.09 4.61 1.22
CA LYS A 156 -2.13 5.40 1.86
C LYS A 156 -2.02 5.28 3.38
N LYS A 157 -2.00 6.40 4.09
CA LYS A 157 -1.94 6.45 5.57
C LYS A 157 -2.98 5.57 6.26
N THR A 158 -4.16 5.45 5.68
CA THR A 158 -5.27 4.66 6.25
C THR A 158 -5.16 3.16 5.96
N CYS A 159 -4.19 2.72 5.16
CA CYS A 159 -3.97 1.30 4.80
C CYS A 159 -2.65 0.73 5.34
N ILE A 160 -1.98 1.41 6.27
CA ILE A 160 -0.69 0.96 6.86
C ILE A 160 -0.72 0.97 8.39
N GLY A 161 -1.81 0.49 8.97
CA GLY A 161 -1.96 0.28 10.41
C GLY A 161 -1.33 -1.02 10.92
N PRO A 162 -1.35 -1.26 12.25
CA PRO A 162 -0.73 -2.43 12.88
C PRO A 162 -1.30 -3.81 12.48
N GLY A 163 -2.38 -3.86 11.70
CA GLY A 163 -2.97 -5.09 11.17
C GLY A 163 -3.12 -5.07 9.65
N ASP A 164 -2.56 -4.05 8.98
CA ASP A 164 -2.60 -3.95 7.53
C ASP A 164 -1.31 -4.51 6.93
N HIS A 165 -1.44 -5.20 5.80
CA HIS A 165 -0.32 -5.82 5.08
C HIS A 165 -0.01 -5.12 3.76
N THR A 166 -0.61 -3.94 3.49
CA THR A 166 -0.42 -3.19 2.24
C THR A 166 1.04 -2.84 1.99
N TRP A 167 1.80 -2.46 3.03
CA TRP A 167 3.21 -2.17 2.85
C TRP A 167 3.98 -3.41 2.39
N ALA A 168 3.74 -4.58 2.99
CA ALA A 168 4.37 -5.81 2.57
C ALA A 168 3.98 -6.21 1.13
N HIS A 169 2.70 -6.04 0.79
CA HIS A 169 2.17 -6.26 -0.55
C HIS A 169 2.91 -5.42 -1.61
N ASP A 170 3.01 -4.11 -1.41
CA ASP A 170 3.65 -3.22 -2.38
C ASP A 170 5.19 -3.37 -2.40
N VAL A 171 5.81 -3.76 -1.29
CA VAL A 171 7.22 -4.18 -1.30
C VAL A 171 7.41 -5.44 -2.13
N GLY A 172 6.48 -6.40 -2.08
CA GLY A 172 6.49 -7.57 -2.95
C GLY A 172 6.50 -7.19 -4.43
N HIS A 173 5.66 -6.24 -4.82
CA HIS A 173 5.64 -5.68 -6.17
C HIS A 173 6.94 -4.97 -6.56
N TYR A 174 7.50 -4.17 -5.66
CA TYR A 174 8.80 -3.55 -5.86
C TYR A 174 9.90 -4.60 -6.05
N LEU A 175 9.78 -5.76 -5.40
CA LEU A 175 10.65 -6.93 -5.55
C LEU A 175 10.24 -7.86 -6.69
N SER A 176 9.54 -7.33 -7.72
CA SER A 176 9.12 -7.98 -8.97
C SER A 176 7.92 -8.93 -8.91
N LEU A 177 7.34 -9.19 -7.75
CA LEU A 177 6.24 -10.15 -7.65
C LEU A 177 4.98 -9.56 -8.32
N PRO A 178 4.36 -10.24 -9.30
CA PRO A 178 3.05 -9.85 -9.79
C PRO A 178 1.97 -10.24 -8.78
N HIS A 179 0.74 -9.76 -8.97
CA HIS A 179 -0.40 -10.28 -8.22
C HIS A 179 -0.50 -11.81 -8.41
N THR A 180 -0.75 -12.54 -7.31
CA THR A 180 -0.85 -14.01 -7.32
C THR A 180 -2.17 -14.52 -7.89
N PHE A 181 -3.14 -13.62 -8.07
CA PHE A 181 -4.51 -13.90 -8.48
C PHE A 181 -4.90 -13.20 -9.78
N TYR A 182 -3.93 -12.95 -10.68
CA TYR A 182 -4.18 -12.27 -11.97
C TYR A 182 -5.47 -12.75 -12.64
N GLY A 183 -6.48 -11.89 -12.76
CA GLY A 183 -7.84 -12.19 -13.24
C GLY A 183 -8.95 -12.21 -12.19
N TRP A 184 -8.64 -12.24 -10.89
CA TRP A 184 -9.61 -12.20 -9.77
C TRP A 184 -9.54 -10.90 -8.95
N GLU A 185 -8.93 -9.85 -9.49
CA GLU A 185 -8.77 -8.59 -8.77
C GLU A 185 -10.14 -8.00 -8.42
N GLY A 186 -10.36 -7.75 -7.12
CA GLY A 186 -11.63 -7.21 -6.61
C GLY A 186 -12.75 -8.25 -6.45
N GLU A 187 -12.51 -9.53 -6.74
CA GLU A 187 -13.49 -10.61 -6.66
C GLU A 187 -13.10 -11.67 -5.61
N THR A 188 -14.07 -12.44 -5.11
CA THR A 188 -13.77 -13.61 -4.27
C THR A 188 -13.42 -14.79 -5.19
N PRO A 189 -12.18 -15.31 -5.16
CA PRO A 189 -11.76 -16.37 -6.07
C PRO A 189 -12.47 -17.70 -5.77
N ASP A 190 -13.01 -18.36 -6.81
CA ASP A 190 -13.42 -19.76 -6.73
C ASP A 190 -12.21 -20.67 -6.93
N VAL A 191 -11.77 -21.30 -5.84
CA VAL A 191 -10.62 -22.22 -5.78
C VAL A 191 -10.70 -23.41 -6.73
N ASN A 192 -11.87 -23.69 -7.29
CA ASN A 192 -12.08 -24.78 -8.25
C ASN A 192 -11.95 -24.33 -9.71
N THR A 193 -11.76 -23.04 -9.96
CA THR A 193 -11.68 -22.47 -11.31
C THR A 193 -10.35 -21.74 -11.52
N PRO A 194 -9.68 -21.92 -12.68
CA PRO A 194 -8.50 -21.14 -13.02
C PRO A 194 -8.83 -19.64 -13.03
N ALA A 195 -7.84 -18.81 -12.70
CA ALA A 195 -8.01 -17.37 -12.79
C ALA A 195 -8.34 -16.93 -14.23
N PRO A 196 -9.27 -15.97 -14.41
CA PRO A 196 -9.54 -15.38 -15.70
C PRO A 196 -8.27 -14.84 -16.36
N ASN A 197 -8.23 -14.83 -17.70
CA ASN A 197 -7.11 -14.22 -18.43
C ASN A 197 -7.17 -12.68 -18.45
N TRP A 198 -8.23 -12.10 -17.88
CA TRP A 198 -8.56 -10.66 -17.91
C TRP A 198 -9.18 -10.24 -16.58
N ILE A 199 -8.81 -9.06 -16.09
CA ILE A 199 -9.41 -8.42 -14.93
C ILE A 199 -10.91 -8.19 -15.20
N SER A 200 -11.77 -8.57 -14.24
CA SER A 200 -13.25 -8.40 -14.32
C SER A 200 -13.95 -8.99 -15.56
N GLY A 201 -13.30 -9.92 -16.28
CA GLY A 201 -13.93 -10.67 -17.37
C GLY A 201 -14.23 -9.87 -18.63
N THR A 202 -13.65 -8.68 -18.80
CA THR A 202 -13.79 -7.89 -20.04
C THR A 202 -12.45 -7.77 -20.78
N PRO A 203 -12.43 -8.04 -22.10
CA PRO A 203 -11.23 -7.87 -22.93
C PRO A 203 -10.82 -6.40 -23.09
#